data_AF-A0A382K4E4-F1
#
_entry.id   AF-A0A382K4E4-F1
#
_cell.length_a   1.000
_cell.length_b   1.000
_cell.length_c   1.000
_cell.angle_alpha   90.00
_cell.angle_beta   90.00
_cell.angle_gamma   90.00
#
_symmetry.space_group_name_H-M   'P 1'
#
loop_
_entity.id
_entity.type
_entity.pdbx_description
1 polymer ?
#
loop_
_entity_poly.entity_id
_entity_poly.type
_entity_poly.pdbx_seq_one_letter_code
_entity_poly.pdbx_strand_id
1 'polypeptide(L)'
;MPTNVYFDTGTTAEQRLYENLIIEQLSVFGQDVYYLPRKLVNEDTLFDEDASSSFNDAYIIEMYLDNIEGYEGQKEMMTRFGLDMQDEATWVVSKRRFEQLISLDQNLIVSTRPNEGDLIYFP
;
A
#
# COMPACT_ATOMS: atom_id res chain seq x y z
N MET A 1 -19.13 -11.95 -7.35
CA MET A 1 -19.55 -12.74 -6.18
C MET A 1 -21.06 -12.95 -6.28
N PRO A 2 -21.61 -14.15 -6.02
CA PRO A 2 -23.05 -14.35 -6.00
C PRO A 2 -23.65 -13.60 -4.80
N THR A 3 -24.50 -12.61 -5.06
CA THR A 3 -25.21 -11.83 -4.03
C THR A 3 -26.57 -12.46 -3.80
N ASN A 4 -26.93 -12.68 -2.53
CA ASN A 4 -28.26 -13.15 -2.16
C ASN A 4 -29.29 -12.04 -2.46
N VAL A 5 -30.44 -12.42 -3.03
CA VAL A 5 -31.53 -11.53 -3.49
C VAL A 5 -32.11 -10.62 -2.40
N TYR A 6 -31.85 -10.92 -1.13
CA TYR A 6 -32.29 -10.09 0.01
C TYR A 6 -31.28 -9.01 0.41
N PHE A 7 -30.08 -8.97 -0.19
CA PHE A 7 -29.11 -7.90 0.03
C PHE A 7 -29.14 -6.96 -1.16
N ASP A 8 -29.72 -5.77 -0.95
CA ASP A 8 -29.57 -4.66 -1.88
C ASP A 8 -28.18 -4.03 -1.67
N THR A 9 -27.40 -3.92 -2.74
CA THR A 9 -26.07 -3.28 -2.69
C THR A 9 -26.18 -1.76 -2.92
N GLY A 10 -27.40 -1.23 -3.02
CA GLY A 10 -27.67 0.18 -3.28
C GLY A 10 -27.30 0.58 -4.71
N THR A 11 -27.40 1.88 -4.99
CA THR A 11 -27.03 2.42 -6.31
C THR A 11 -25.52 2.65 -6.43
N THR A 12 -24.99 2.61 -7.65
CA THR A 12 -23.58 2.93 -7.90
C THR A 12 -23.22 4.36 -7.49
N ALA A 13 -24.18 5.28 -7.52
CA ALA A 13 -24.02 6.65 -7.06
C ALA A 13 -23.77 6.72 -5.54
N GLU A 14 -24.55 5.98 -4.75
CA GLU A 14 -24.36 5.91 -3.30
C GLU A 14 -23.04 5.25 -2.93
N GLN A 15 -22.67 4.15 -3.57
CA GLN A 15 -21.37 3.50 -3.36
C GLN A 15 -20.21 4.46 -3.61
N ARG A 16 -20.27 5.24 -4.69
CA ARG A 16 -19.28 6.28 -4.99
C ARG A 16 -19.27 7.40 -3.97
N LEU A 17 -20.43 7.80 -3.46
CA LEU A 17 -20.52 8.81 -2.41
C LEU A 17 -19.81 8.33 -1.14
N TYR A 18 -20.06 7.09 -0.69
CA TYR A 18 -19.36 6.51 0.46
C TYR A 18 -17.84 6.44 0.23
N GLU A 19 -17.42 5.98 -0.94
CA GLU A 19 -16.00 5.92 -1.28
C GLU A 19 -15.34 7.31 -1.29
N ASN A 20 -16.03 8.33 -1.82
CA ASN A 20 -15.53 9.70 -1.80
C ASN A 20 -15.37 10.25 -0.39
N LEU A 21 -16.35 9.99 0.50
CA LEU A 21 -16.27 10.39 1.90
C LEU A 21 -15.10 9.72 2.63
N ILE A 22 -14.85 8.43 2.36
CA ILE A 22 -13.70 7.71 2.93
C ILE A 22 -12.38 8.31 2.43
N ILE A 23 -12.28 8.63 1.14
CA ILE A 23 -11.08 9.27 0.58
C ILE A 23 -10.85 10.64 1.18
N GLU A 24 -11.92 11.44 1.37
CA GLU A 24 -11.84 12.73 2.05
C GLU A 24 -11.37 12.56 3.49
N GLN A 25 -11.92 11.57 4.23
CA GLN A 25 -11.47 11.25 5.58
C GLN A 25 -9.98 10.87 5.62
N LEU A 26 -9.53 9.99 4.72
CA LEU A 26 -8.11 9.60 4.63
C LEU A 26 -7.22 10.80 4.27
N SER A 27 -7.69 11.73 3.45
CA SER A 27 -6.93 12.95 3.12
C SER A 27 -6.84 13.92 4.30
N VAL A 28 -7.85 13.96 5.18
CA VAL A 28 -7.86 14.85 6.35
C VAL A 28 -7.04 14.27 7.51
N PHE A 29 -7.13 12.96 7.76
CA PHE A 29 -6.49 12.31 8.91
C PHE A 29 -5.20 11.56 8.56
N GLY A 30 -4.97 11.27 7.28
CA GLY A 30 -3.75 10.64 6.81
C GLY A 30 -2.59 11.63 6.75
N GLN A 31 -1.40 11.08 6.50
CA GLN A 31 -0.20 11.85 6.25
C GLN A 31 0.23 11.68 4.80
N ASP A 32 0.80 12.75 4.25
CA ASP A 32 1.41 12.74 2.93
C ASP A 32 2.71 11.93 2.98
N VAL A 33 2.72 10.80 2.27
CA VAL A 33 3.90 9.94 2.16
C VAL A 33 4.33 9.82 0.71
N TYR A 34 5.61 9.52 0.52
CA TYR A 34 6.15 9.22 -0.79
C TYR A 34 6.10 7.71 -1.00
N TYR A 35 5.34 7.29 -2.01
CA TYR A 35 5.33 5.91 -2.49
C TYR A 35 6.27 5.79 -3.69
N LEU A 36 7.26 4.90 -3.58
CA LEU A 36 8.29 4.66 -4.60
C LEU A 36 8.15 3.23 -5.12
N PRO A 37 7.61 3.03 -6.32
CA PRO A 37 7.49 1.70 -6.89
C PRO A 37 8.86 1.15 -7.33
N ARG A 38 9.05 -0.14 -7.10
CA ARG A 38 10.22 -0.89 -7.57
C ARG A 38 10.10 -1.14 -9.07
N LYS A 39 11.15 -0.80 -9.81
CA LYS A 39 11.32 -1.19 -11.21
C LYS A 39 12.44 -2.21 -11.34
N LEU A 40 12.14 -3.34 -11.97
CA LEU A 40 13.14 -4.36 -12.30
C LEU A 40 13.93 -3.91 -13.53
N VAL A 41 15.25 -3.85 -13.41
CA VAL A 41 16.17 -3.54 -14.49
C VAL A 41 17.00 -4.79 -14.77
N ASN A 42 17.03 -5.23 -16.02
CA ASN A 42 17.77 -6.40 -16.50
C ASN A 42 17.31 -7.75 -15.91
N GLU A 43 16.02 -8.09 -16.04
CA GLU A 43 15.55 -9.44 -15.74
C GLU A 43 16.02 -10.42 -16.84
N ASP A 44 16.94 -11.33 -16.51
CA ASP A 44 17.29 -12.43 -17.40
C ASP A 44 16.32 -13.60 -17.20
N THR A 45 15.40 -13.73 -18.16
CA THR A 45 14.37 -14.78 -18.15
C THR A 45 14.91 -16.19 -18.44
N LEU A 46 16.18 -16.32 -18.83
CA LEU A 46 16.81 -17.63 -19.12
C LEU A 46 17.53 -18.23 -17.92
N PHE A 47 18.12 -17.41 -17.05
CA PHE A 47 18.93 -17.88 -15.92
C PHE A 47 18.44 -17.46 -14.53
N ASP A 48 17.36 -16.66 -14.45
CA ASP A 48 16.81 -16.16 -13.18
C ASP A 48 17.92 -15.52 -12.29
N GLU A 49 18.81 -14.76 -12.95
CA GLU A 49 19.85 -13.98 -12.28
C GLU A 49 19.24 -12.78 -11.55
N ASP A 50 19.96 -12.30 -10.53
CA ASP A 50 19.46 -11.27 -9.62
C ASP A 50 19.15 -9.95 -10.35
N ALA A 51 17.86 -9.64 -10.45
CA ALA A 51 17.37 -8.45 -11.14
C ALA A 51 17.70 -7.19 -10.34
N SER A 52 18.54 -6.32 -10.92
CA SER A 52 18.87 -5.03 -10.32
C SER A 52 17.60 -4.20 -10.13
N SER A 53 17.38 -3.70 -8.92
CA SER A 53 16.18 -2.93 -8.57
C SER A 53 16.47 -1.43 -8.62
N SER A 54 15.59 -0.66 -9.27
CA SER A 54 15.71 0.80 -9.38
C SER A 54 14.43 1.47 -8.87
N PHE A 55 14.59 2.61 -8.18
CA PHE A 55 13.50 3.43 -7.64
C PHE A 55 13.63 4.85 -8.20
N ASN A 56 13.08 5.06 -9.41
CA ASN A 56 13.28 6.31 -10.15
C ASN A 56 12.11 7.27 -10.00
N ASP A 57 10.96 6.78 -9.55
CA ASP A 57 9.71 7.54 -9.45
C ASP A 57 9.24 7.60 -8.00
N ALA A 58 8.64 8.73 -7.64
CA ALA A 58 8.08 8.97 -6.32
C ALA A 58 6.72 9.65 -6.47
N TYR A 59 5.69 9.06 -5.85
CA TYR A 59 4.33 9.56 -5.85
C TYR A 59 3.95 10.01 -4.45
N ILE A 60 3.51 11.26 -4.32
CA ILE A 60 2.93 11.74 -3.07
C ILE A 60 1.51 11.21 -2.98
N ILE A 61 1.21 10.48 -1.92
CA ILE A 61 -0.10 9.88 -1.67
C ILE A 61 -0.45 9.99 -0.19
N GLU A 62 -1.73 10.26 0.07
CA GLU A 62 -2.26 10.36 1.42
C GLU A 62 -2.47 8.94 1.98
N MET A 63 -1.72 8.58 3.03
CA MET A 63 -1.87 7.29 3.72
C MET A 63 -2.17 7.51 5.20
N TYR A 64 -3.10 6.74 5.73
CA TYR A 64 -3.38 6.70 7.16
C TYR A 64 -2.46 5.67 7.83
N LEU A 65 -1.72 6.10 8.86
CA LEU A 65 -0.95 5.18 9.68
C LEU A 65 -1.91 4.50 10.67
N ASP A 66 -2.21 3.23 10.42
CA ASP A 66 -2.93 2.40 11.39
C ASP A 66 -1.92 1.88 12.43
N ASN A 67 -1.61 2.75 13.37
CA ASN A 67 -0.83 2.36 14.54
C ASN A 67 -1.77 1.64 15.49
N ILE A 68 -1.80 0.31 15.41
CA ILE A 68 -2.47 -0.54 16.40
C ILE A 68 -1.88 -0.14 17.75
N GLU A 69 -2.67 0.55 18.59
CA GLU A 69 -2.28 1.01 19.92
C GLU A 69 -1.38 -0.02 20.61
N GLY A 70 -0.09 0.29 20.66
CA GLY A 70 0.93 -0.71 20.96
C GLY A 70 2.36 -0.25 20.73
N TYR A 71 2.65 1.06 20.76
CA TYR A 71 3.98 1.54 21.16
C TYR A 71 4.16 1.42 22.68
N GLU A 72 3.62 0.35 23.29
CA GLU A 72 3.92 -0.10 24.65
C GLU A 72 4.91 -1.26 24.54
N GLY A 73 6.18 -0.89 24.43
CA GLY A 73 7.30 -1.80 24.51
C GLY A 73 7.58 -2.53 23.21
N GLN A 74 8.85 -2.54 22.82
CA GLN A 74 9.46 -3.64 22.09
C GLN A 74 8.60 -4.91 22.21
N LYS A 75 8.08 -5.44 21.10
CA LYS A 75 7.79 -6.88 21.03
C LYS A 75 9.14 -7.59 21.10
N GLU A 76 9.71 -7.61 22.29
CA GLU A 76 10.90 -8.36 22.64
C GLU A 76 10.45 -9.83 22.69
N MET A 77 10.23 -10.43 21.52
CA MET A 77 10.09 -11.87 21.43
C MET A 77 11.45 -12.45 21.77
N MET A 78 11.63 -12.82 23.04
CA MET A 78 12.78 -13.58 23.48
C MET A 78 12.71 -14.98 22.84
N THR A 79 13.30 -15.10 21.66
CA THR A 79 13.56 -16.39 21.04
C THR A 79 14.78 -17.02 21.70
N ARG A 80 14.91 -18.34 21.64
CA ARG A 80 16.10 -19.05 22.18
C ARG A 80 17.44 -18.65 21.52
N PHE A 81 17.41 -17.73 20.54
CA PHE A 81 18.56 -17.31 19.73
C PHE A 81 18.89 -15.81 19.84
N GLY A 82 18.09 -14.99 20.53
CA GLY A 82 18.38 -13.57 20.72
C GLY A 82 17.14 -12.67 20.75
N LEU A 83 17.40 -11.37 20.91
CA LEU A 83 16.42 -10.29 20.79
C LEU A 83 16.27 -9.95 19.31
N ASP A 84 15.11 -10.22 18.73
CA ASP A 84 14.75 -9.74 17.39
C ASP A 84 13.76 -8.58 17.56
N MET A 85 14.15 -7.39 17.10
CA MET A 85 13.27 -6.21 17.11
C MET A 85 12.70 -6.05 15.71
N GLN A 86 11.42 -6.39 15.55
CA GLN A 86 10.69 -6.18 14.30
C GLN A 86 9.84 -4.92 14.44
N ASP A 87 10.29 -3.85 13.78
CA ASP A 87 9.50 -2.63 13.62
C ASP A 87 8.55 -2.84 12.43
N GLU A 88 7.26 -2.94 12.70
CA GLU A 88 6.20 -3.10 11.70
C GLU A 88 5.27 -1.88 11.75
N ALA A 89 4.94 -1.33 10.59
CA ALA A 89 4.00 -0.21 10.46
C ALA A 89 2.97 -0.52 9.36
N THR A 90 1.69 -0.33 9.67
CA THR A 90 0.59 -0.58 8.73
C THR A 90 0.08 0.73 8.16
N TRP A 91 0.20 0.88 6.85
CA TRP A 91 -0.34 2.03 6.12
C TRP A 91 -1.61 1.63 5.38
N VAL A 92 -2.66 2.45 5.54
CA VAL A 92 -3.95 2.27 4.89
C VAL A 92 -4.13 3.33 3.82
N VAL A 93 -4.45 2.89 2.61
CA VAL A 93 -4.66 3.74 1.44
C VAL A 93 -5.94 3.36 0.72
N SER A 94 -6.63 4.35 0.15
CA SER A 94 -7.78 4.07 -0.72
C SER A 94 -7.32 3.45 -2.04
N LYS A 95 -7.89 2.29 -2.38
CA LYS A 95 -7.61 1.58 -3.63
C LYS A 95 -7.83 2.47 -4.87
N ARG A 96 -8.95 3.19 -4.94
CA ARG A 96 -9.25 4.04 -6.09
C ARG A 96 -8.26 5.20 -6.19
N ARG A 97 -7.84 5.78 -5.07
CA ARG A 97 -6.83 6.84 -5.04
C ARG A 97 -5.48 6.33 -5.53
N PHE A 98 -5.07 5.16 -5.04
CA PHE A 98 -3.86 4.47 -5.48
C PHE A 98 -3.88 4.21 -7.00
N GLU A 99 -4.95 3.59 -7.51
CA GLU A 99 -5.11 3.33 -8.95
C GLU A 99 -5.06 4.62 -9.78
N GLN A 100 -5.68 5.71 -9.32
CA GLN A 100 -5.65 6.99 -10.02
C GLN A 100 -4.25 7.61 -10.13
N LEU A 101 -3.40 7.42 -9.12
CA LEU A 101 -2.04 7.97 -9.12
C LEU A 101 -1.08 7.11 -9.95
N ILE A 102 -1.25 5.79 -9.87
CA ILE A 102 -0.25 4.80 -10.30
C ILE A 102 -0.58 4.19 -11.67
N SER A 103 -1.84 4.24 -12.11
CA SER A 103 -2.26 3.76 -13.45
C SER A 103 -1.58 4.47 -14.62
N LEU A 104 -0.91 5.59 -14.38
CA LEU A 104 -0.16 6.33 -15.38
C LEU A 104 1.22 5.72 -15.69
N ASP A 105 1.78 4.90 -14.80
CA ASP A 105 3.08 4.28 -15.00
C ASP A 105 2.93 2.89 -15.64
N GLN A 106 3.32 2.81 -16.92
CA GLN A 106 3.24 1.58 -17.72
C GLN A 106 4.33 0.55 -17.36
N ASN A 107 5.32 0.92 -16.56
CA ASN A 107 6.47 0.05 -16.24
C ASN A 107 6.31 -0.70 -14.92
N LEU A 108 5.12 -0.68 -14.35
CA LEU A 108 4.81 -1.38 -13.11
C LEU A 108 4.43 -2.82 -13.38
N ILE A 109 4.87 -3.70 -12.48
CA ILE A 109 4.54 -5.13 -12.52
C ILE A 109 3.03 -5.31 -12.35
N VAL A 110 2.45 -4.63 -11.35
CA VAL A 110 1.00 -4.55 -11.13
C VAL A 110 0.63 -3.13 -10.72
N SER A 111 -0.36 -2.54 -11.38
CA SER A 111 -0.79 -1.14 -11.16
C SER A 111 -2.03 -0.99 -10.25
N THR A 112 -2.67 -2.11 -9.86
CA THR A 112 -3.90 -2.10 -9.06
C THR A 112 -3.69 -2.22 -7.56
N ARG A 113 -2.45 -2.49 -7.14
CA ARG A 113 -2.05 -2.66 -5.74
C ARG A 113 -0.56 -2.37 -5.55
N PRO A 114 -0.12 -2.07 -4.31
CA PRO A 114 1.29 -2.07 -3.97
C PRO A 114 1.93 -3.43 -4.25
N ASN A 115 3.14 -3.42 -4.79
CA ASN A 115 3.96 -4.59 -5.04
C ASN A 115 4.94 -4.83 -3.90
N GLU A 116 5.39 -6.07 -3.80
CA GLU A 116 6.41 -6.45 -2.83
C GLU A 116 7.76 -5.80 -3.21
N GLY A 117 8.41 -5.19 -2.22
CA GLY A 117 9.67 -4.46 -2.42
C GLY A 117 9.49 -3.00 -2.85
N ASP A 118 8.26 -2.49 -2.96
CA ASP A 118 8.01 -1.06 -3.05
C ASP A 118 8.35 -0.37 -1.74
N LEU A 119 8.76 0.90 -1.81
CA LEU A 119 9.18 1.67 -0.65
C LEU A 119 8.16 2.75 -0.32
N ILE A 120 7.97 2.97 0.97
CA ILE A 120 7.21 4.12 1.50
C ILE A 120 8.19 4.96 2.31
N TYR A 121 8.30 6.23 1.94
CA TYR A 121 9.09 7.21 2.68
C TYR A 121 8.17 8.20 3.39
N PHE A 122 8.36 8.30 4.70
CA PHE A 122 7.64 9.18 5.61
C PHE A 122 8.69 10.03 6.36
N PRO A 123 8.62 11.38 6.30
CA PRO A 123 9.60 12.27 6.90
C PRO A 123 9.45 12.43 8.43
#